data_AF-X1FZL5-F1
#
_entry.id   AF-X1FZL5-F1
#
_cell.length_a   1.000
_cell.length_b   1.000
_cell.length_c   1.000
_cell.angle_alpha   90.00
_cell.angle_beta   90.00
_cell.angle_gamma   90.00
#
_symmetry.space_group_name_H-M   'P 1'
#
loop_
_entity.id
_entity.type
_entity.pdbx_description
1 polymer ?
#
loop_
_entity_poly.entity_id
_entity_poly.type
_entity_poly.pdbx_seq_one_letter_code
_entity_poly.pdbx_strand_id
1 'polypeptide(L)' 'MTGTPITLTTEDADKLLTRLRWEPISTKKGLKGIRNYCMALLMLDAGLRVGEV' A
#
# COMPACT_ATOMS: atom_id res chain seq x y z
N MET A 1 -2.75 -17.78 -20.76
CA MET A 1 -1.66 -17.65 -19.77
C MET A 1 -2.27 -17.71 -18.38
N THR A 2 -2.41 -18.90 -17.80
CA THR A 2 -2.86 -19.05 -16.40
C THR A 2 -1.62 -19.09 -15.52
N GLY A 3 -0.97 -17.93 -15.38
CA GLY A 3 0.12 -17.75 -14.42
C GLY A 3 -0.49 -17.49 -13.04
N THR A 4 0.10 -18.09 -12.00
CA THR A 4 -0.23 -17.78 -10.61
C THR A 4 -0.26 -16.26 -10.41
N PRO A 5 -1.31 -15.70 -9.78
CA PRO A 5 -1.37 -14.28 -9.48
C PRO A 5 -0.08 -13.84 -8.76
N ILE A 6 0.52 -12.74 -9.20
CA ILE A 6 1.68 -12.17 -8.52
C ILE A 6 1.18 -11.60 -7.18
N THR A 7 1.60 -12.22 -6.09
CA THR A 7 1.28 -11.79 -4.73
C THR A 7 2.52 -11.21 -4.06
N LEU A 8 2.32 -10.23 -3.19
CA LEU A 8 3.37 -9.78 -2.28
C LEU A 8 3.60 -10.84 -1.21
N THR A 9 4.86 -11.01 -0.79
CA THR A 9 5.15 -11.66 0.48
C THR A 9 4.78 -10.73 1.63
N THR A 10 4.63 -11.26 2.84
CA THR A 10 4.39 -10.45 4.04
C THR A 10 5.50 -9.41 4.24
N GLU A 11 6.75 -9.79 4.00
CA GLU A 11 7.91 -8.87 4.10
C GLU A 11 7.83 -7.73 3.09
N ASP A 12 7.36 -8.00 1.86
CA ASP A 12 7.22 -6.96 0.84
C ASP A 12 6.06 -6.00 1.15
N ALA A 13 4.98 -6.52 1.75
CA ALA A 13 3.88 -5.70 2.26
C ALA A 13 4.34 -4.76 3.39
N ASP A 14 5.12 -5.26 4.35
CA ASP A 14 5.67 -4.46 5.45
C ASP A 14 6.63 -3.38 4.95
N LYS A 15 7.50 -3.72 3.98
CA LYS A 15 8.38 -2.75 3.32
C LYS A 15 7.57 -1.66 2.61
N LEU A 16 6.50 -2.03 1.91
CA LEU A 16 5.62 -1.07 1.23
C LEU A 16 4.96 -0.12 2.22
N LEU A 17 4.36 -0.65 3.29
CA LEU A 17 3.70 0.15 4.32
C LEU A 17 4.68 1.10 5.02
N THR A 18 5.88 0.63 5.33
CA THR A 18 6.96 1.44 5.92
C THR A 18 7.35 2.58 4.99
N ARG A 19 7.51 2.32 3.69
CA ARG A 19 7.84 3.37 2.71
C ARG A 19 6.71 4.39 2.61
N LEU A 20 5.46 3.96 2.46
CA LEU A 20 4.32 4.87 2.34
C LEU A 20 4.15 5.79 3.57
N ARG A 21 4.51 5.30 4.75
CA ARG A 21 4.45 6.04 6.01
C ARG A 21 5.58 7.07 6.16
N TRP A 22 6.79 6.73 5.73
CA TRP A 22 8.02 7.47 6.06
C TRP A 22 8.76 8.08 4.87
N GLU A 23 8.27 7.89 3.64
CA GLU A 23 8.91 8.46 2.45
C GLU A 23 9.08 9.97 2.65
N PRO A 24 10.29 10.55 2.48
CA PRO A 24 10.51 11.96 2.75
C PRO A 24 9.79 12.78 1.69
N ILE A 25 8.69 13.38 2.09
CA ILE A 25 7.80 14.06 1.17
C ILE A 25 8.02 15.56 1.23
N SER A 26 8.16 16.23 0.08
CA SER A 26 8.06 17.69 0.03
C SER A 26 6.70 18.15 0.61
N THR A 27 6.65 19.27 1.32
CA THR A 27 5.51 19.71 2.15
C THR A 27 4.12 19.62 1.48
N LYS A 28 4.02 19.75 0.15
CA LYS A 28 2.77 19.60 -0.61
C LYS A 28 2.24 18.17 -0.77
N LYS A 29 3.01 17.13 -0.43
CA LYS A 29 2.66 15.73 -0.71
C LYS A 29 2.49 14.89 0.58
N GLY A 30 2.69 15.46 1.78
CA GLY A 30 2.56 14.72 3.06
C GLY A 30 1.20 14.01 3.24
N LEU A 31 0.11 14.72 2.95
CA LEU A 31 -1.25 14.14 2.99
C LEU A 31 -1.45 13.00 1.99
N LYS A 32 -0.73 13.02 0.85
CA LYS A 32 -0.77 11.96 -0.15
C LYS A 32 -0.12 10.67 0.37
N GLY A 33 0.96 10.78 1.15
CA GLY A 33 1.61 9.64 1.80
C GLY A 33 0.68 8.96 2.80
N ILE A 34 0.08 9.75 3.71
CA ILE A 34 -0.89 9.26 4.70
C ILE A 34 -2.07 8.58 4.01
N ARG A 35 -2.66 9.22 2.98
CA ARG A 35 -3.77 8.64 2.22
C ARG A 35 -3.39 7.31 1.58
N ASN A 36 -2.25 7.26 0.89
CA ASN A 36 -1.80 6.05 0.21
C ASN A 36 -1.49 4.92 1.21
N TYR A 37 -0.93 5.24 2.37
CA TYR A 37 -0.72 4.30 3.46
C TYR A 37 -2.03 3.71 3.98
N CYS A 38 -3.04 4.54 4.23
CA CYS A 38 -4.36 4.07 4.68
C CYS A 38 -5.04 3.16 3.65
N MET A 39 -5.00 3.53 2.36
CA MET A 39 -5.54 2.67 1.29
C MET A 39 -4.79 1.33 1.23
N ALA A 40 -3.46 1.34 1.32
CA ALA A 40 -2.66 0.13 1.31
C ALA A 40 -2.97 -0.80 2.50
N LEU A 41 -3.16 -0.25 3.71
CA LEU A 41 -3.59 -1.04 4.87
C LEU A 41 -4.92 -1.77 4.63
N LEU A 42 -5.94 -1.06 4.15
CA LEU A 42 -7.26 -1.66 3.91
C LEU A 42 -7.20 -2.75 2.83
N MET A 43 -6.38 -2.55 1.79
CA MET A 43 -6.20 -3.54 0.73
C MET A 43 -5.42 -4.77 1.21
N LEU A 44 -4.39 -4.59 2.03
CA LEU A 44 -3.49 -5.68 2.46
C LEU A 44 -4.08 -6.47 3.64
N ASP A 45 -4.67 -5.80 4.64
CA ASP A 45 -5.18 -6.47 5.85
C ASP A 45 -6.58 -7.03 5.65
N ALA A 46 -7.48 -6.26 5.01
CA ALA A 46 -8.88 -6.67 4.82
C ALA A 46 -9.13 -7.28 3.43
N GLY A 47 -8.12 -7.30 2.54
CA GLY A 47 -8.25 -7.87 1.19
C GLY A 47 -9.18 -7.07 0.28
N LEU A 48 -9.41 -5.79 0.58
CA LEU A 48 -10.32 -4.96 -0.21
C LEU A 48 -9.80 -4.77 -1.64
N ARG A 49 -10.72 -4.86 -2.59
CA ARG A 49 -10.48 -4.56 -4.00
C ARG A 49 -10.44 -3.05 -4.20
N VAL A 50 -9.83 -2.60 -5.29
CA VAL A 50 -9.73 -1.18 -5.64
C VAL A 50 -11.09 -0.48 -5.73
N GLY A 51 -12.17 -1.18 -6.08
CA GLY A 51 -13.52 -0.62 -6.12
C GLY A 51 -14.22 -0.51 -4.76
N GLU A 52 -13.63 -1.10 -3.71
CA GLU A 52 -14.16 -1.12 -2.34
C GLU A 52 -13.42 -0.14 -1.41
N VAL A 53 -12.30 0.43 -1.87
CA VAL A 53 -11.45 1.40 -1.16
C VAL A 53 -11.73 2.81 -1.64
#